data_AF-A0A936AJA0-F1
#
_entry.id   AF-A0A936AJA0-F1
#
_cell.length_a   1.000
_cell.length_b   1.000
_cell.length_c   1.000
_cell.angle_alpha   90.00
_cell.angle_beta   90.00
_cell.angle_gamma   90.00
#
_symmetry.space_group_name_H-M   'P 1'
#
loop_
_entity.id
_entity.type
_entity.pdbx_description
1 polymer ?
#
loop_
_entity_poly.entity_id
_entity_poly.type
_entity_poly.pdbx_seq_one_letter_code
_entity_poly.pdbx_strand_id
1 'polypeptide(L)'
;MKFFKILIPVFCSIAWYILLNRSLVIGDSSLPPLGKFFSPATGFWKNVLHPDAVFPKTIHGLADSSQVVFDERWVPHIFARSAKDAYYIQGYVHGMMRLWQMDFASRAAEGRISELIGPKALDFDKNKRRKGLKESALKSVEAWRCCPEAFEMVQAYSDGFNAYLNTLSEADLPIEFKLMNYKPEHWSPYRSSLFHKSMSEVLCGRDMDIELTNARNYFGADFNFLFEEMDSLTDPVIPKGTSWDYIQSIKKIQARVLAYLKILTGNLKKETLDWEVIIGQWVPLNQVPEIQFSAMIPIYH
;
A
#
# COMPACT_ATOMS: atom_id res chain seq x y z
N MET A 1 24.69 56.30 -17.53
CA MET A 1 24.74 55.02 -18.29
C MET A 1 25.49 53.86 -17.59
N LYS A 2 26.12 54.01 -16.41
CA LYS A 2 26.83 52.87 -15.76
C LYS A 2 25.88 51.86 -15.08
N PHE A 3 24.83 52.32 -14.40
CA PHE A 3 23.85 51.46 -13.70
C PHE A 3 23.14 50.44 -14.60
N PHE A 4 22.84 50.79 -15.85
CA PHE A 4 22.16 49.89 -16.80
C PHE A 4 22.97 48.61 -17.09
N LYS A 5 24.31 48.68 -17.01
CA LYS A 5 25.18 47.51 -17.18
C LYS A 5 25.18 46.56 -15.97
N ILE A 6 24.71 47.01 -14.81
CA ILE A 6 24.59 46.21 -13.58
C ILE A 6 23.17 45.61 -13.47
N LEU A 7 22.14 46.35 -13.92
CA LEU A 7 20.76 45.87 -13.91
C LEU A 7 20.56 44.61 -14.76
N ILE A 8 21.20 44.51 -15.93
CA ILE A 8 21.11 43.34 -16.82
C ILE A 8 21.57 42.04 -16.13
N PRO A 9 22.82 41.90 -15.62
CA PRO A 9 23.27 40.67 -14.97
C PRO A 9 22.49 40.35 -13.68
N VAL A 10 22.04 41.37 -12.93
CA VAL A 10 21.17 41.15 -11.75
C VAL A 10 19.83 40.57 -12.17
N PHE A 11 19.17 41.15 -13.20
CA PHE A 11 17.92 40.63 -13.74
C PHE A 11 18.08 39.21 -14.30
N CYS A 12 19.14 38.96 -15.08
CA CYS A 12 19.45 37.62 -15.59
C CYS A 12 19.66 36.61 -14.46
N SER A 13 20.37 36.99 -13.38
CA SER A 13 20.60 36.11 -12.23
C SER A 13 19.30 35.79 -11.47
N ILE A 14 18.43 36.79 -11.26
CA ILE A 14 17.11 36.61 -10.64
C ILE A 14 16.22 35.73 -11.53
N ALA A 15 16.17 35.99 -12.84
CA ALA A 15 15.41 35.19 -13.79
C ALA A 15 15.90 33.73 -13.81
N TRP A 16 17.21 33.51 -13.80
CA TRP A 16 17.83 32.18 -13.75
C TRP A 16 17.52 31.45 -12.43
N TYR A 17 17.60 32.15 -11.29
CA TYR A 17 17.22 31.61 -9.99
C TYR A 17 15.73 31.20 -9.94
N ILE A 18 14.82 32.01 -10.50
CA ILE A 18 13.39 31.69 -10.57
C ILE A 18 13.14 30.52 -11.52
N LEU A 19 13.81 30.48 -12.67
CA LEU A 19 13.66 29.43 -13.68
C LEU A 19 14.15 28.08 -13.15
N LEU A 20 15.33 28.03 -12.52
CA LEU A 20 15.87 26.78 -11.94
C LEU A 20 15.08 26.28 -10.73
N ASN A 21 14.40 27.14 -9.98
CA ASN A 21 13.63 26.74 -8.80
C ASN A 21 12.15 26.44 -9.07
N ARG A 22 11.73 26.43 -10.34
CA ARG A 22 10.39 25.98 -10.78
C ARG A 22 10.51 24.67 -11.56
N SER A 23 9.52 23.80 -11.42
CA SER A 23 9.35 22.65 -12.32
C SER A 23 9.02 23.15 -13.73
N LEU A 24 9.74 22.65 -14.73
CA LEU A 24 9.56 23.05 -16.13
C LEU A 24 8.83 21.94 -16.90
N VAL A 25 7.64 22.25 -17.42
CA VAL A 25 6.90 21.32 -18.28
C VAL A 25 7.38 21.50 -19.72
N ILE A 26 8.00 20.46 -20.28
CA ILE A 26 8.48 20.42 -21.66
C ILE A 26 7.67 19.34 -22.40
N GLY A 27 6.71 19.81 -23.21
CA GLY A 27 5.71 18.92 -23.82
C GLY A 27 4.94 18.16 -22.74
N ASP A 28 5.03 16.84 -22.78
CA ASP A 28 4.35 15.94 -21.83
C ASP A 28 5.15 15.66 -20.55
N SER A 29 6.41 16.11 -20.46
CA SER A 29 7.32 15.75 -19.35
C SER A 29 7.53 16.92 -18.41
N SER A 30 7.43 16.68 -17.10
CA SER A 30 7.76 17.67 -16.07
C SER A 30 9.18 17.44 -15.57
N LEU A 31 10.06 18.42 -15.74
CA LEU A 31 11.39 18.41 -15.14
C LEU A 31 11.31 18.86 -13.66
N PRO A 32 12.11 18.27 -12.76
CA PRO A 32 12.27 18.80 -11.41
C PRO A 32 12.78 20.25 -11.44
N PRO A 33 12.54 21.04 -10.37
CA PRO A 33 13.24 22.31 -10.16
C PRO A 33 14.74 22.04 -9.98
N LEU A 34 15.49 22.16 -11.08
CA LEU A 34 16.90 21.80 -11.19
C LEU A 34 17.76 22.46 -10.10
N GLY A 35 17.47 23.71 -9.74
CA GLY A 35 18.19 24.43 -8.68
C GLY A 35 18.06 23.78 -7.29
N LYS A 36 16.88 23.26 -6.96
CA LYS A 36 16.67 22.45 -5.74
C LYS A 36 17.27 21.06 -5.90
N PHE A 37 17.07 20.43 -7.06
CA PHE A 37 17.51 19.06 -7.31
C PHE A 37 19.04 18.90 -7.25
N PHE A 38 19.79 19.86 -7.81
CA PHE A 38 21.25 19.90 -7.78
C PHE A 38 21.84 20.60 -6.53
N SER A 39 21.00 21.05 -5.59
CA SER A 39 21.44 21.66 -4.31
C SER A 39 22.34 20.70 -3.52
N PRO A 40 23.56 21.11 -3.10
CA PRO A 40 24.40 20.28 -2.24
C PRO A 40 23.80 20.02 -0.85
N ALA A 41 22.94 20.92 -0.35
CA ALA A 41 22.39 20.86 1.00
C ALA A 41 21.12 19.99 1.10
N THR A 42 20.30 19.97 0.06
CA THR A 42 18.95 19.34 0.07
C THR A 42 18.66 18.45 -1.15
N GLY A 43 19.45 18.57 -2.22
CA GLY A 43 19.23 17.89 -3.49
C GLY A 43 19.59 16.41 -3.48
N PHE A 44 19.72 15.82 -4.66
CA PHE A 44 19.98 14.39 -4.82
C PHE A 44 21.32 13.94 -4.22
N TRP A 45 22.31 14.85 -4.12
CA TRP A 45 23.62 14.60 -3.51
C TRP A 45 23.51 14.04 -2.08
N LYS A 46 22.47 14.41 -1.34
CA LYS A 46 22.20 13.90 0.02
C LYS A 46 21.67 12.45 0.06
N ASN A 47 21.18 11.94 -1.07
CA ASN A 47 20.75 10.54 -1.22
C ASN A 47 21.85 9.62 -1.75
N VAL A 48 22.98 10.18 -2.21
CA VAL A 48 24.13 9.37 -2.62
C VAL A 48 24.69 8.70 -1.37
N LEU A 49 24.66 7.37 -1.34
CA LEU A 49 25.23 6.58 -0.25
C LEU A 49 26.71 6.94 -0.11
N HIS A 50 27.09 7.49 1.04
CA HIS A 50 28.48 7.60 1.41
C HIS A 50 29.07 6.19 1.56
N PRO A 51 30.34 5.94 1.17
CA PRO A 51 30.97 4.62 1.32
C PRO A 51 30.90 4.06 2.75
N ASP A 52 30.90 4.96 3.74
CA ASP A 52 30.84 4.66 5.18
C ASP A 52 29.41 4.66 5.76
N ALA A 53 28.38 4.72 4.91
CA ALA A 53 26.97 4.71 5.33
C ALA A 53 26.53 3.32 5.84
N VAL A 54 26.94 2.98 7.06
CA VAL A 54 26.53 1.76 7.74
C VAL A 54 25.06 1.89 8.17
N PHE A 55 24.15 1.30 7.38
CA PHE A 55 22.78 1.07 7.85
C PHE A 55 22.83 0.21 9.14
N PRO A 56 22.05 0.57 10.18
CA PRO A 56 22.07 -0.16 11.43
C PRO A 56 21.55 -1.59 11.22
N LYS A 57 22.45 -2.58 11.35
CA LYS A 57 22.07 -4.02 11.33
C LYS A 57 21.05 -4.37 12.41
N THR A 58 20.98 -3.57 13.47
CA THR A 58 20.02 -3.71 14.55
C THR A 58 19.51 -2.35 14.98
N ILE A 59 18.18 -2.22 15.13
CA ILE A 59 17.53 -1.04 15.69
C ILE A 59 16.88 -1.45 17.01
N HIS A 60 17.12 -0.71 18.08
CA HIS A 60 16.57 -0.95 19.42
C HIS A 60 15.63 0.18 19.84
N GLY A 61 14.67 -0.12 20.72
CA GLY A 61 13.92 0.92 21.44
C GLY A 61 12.93 1.72 20.59
N LEU A 62 12.48 1.17 19.45
CA LEU A 62 11.34 1.73 18.69
C LEU A 62 10.02 1.61 19.46
N ALA A 63 9.95 0.64 20.39
CA ALA A 63 8.88 0.42 21.36
C ALA A 63 9.46 -0.29 22.60
N ASP A 64 8.65 -0.57 23.62
CA ASP A 64 9.11 -1.14 24.89
C ASP A 64 9.82 -2.50 24.71
N SER A 65 11.12 -2.54 25.04
CA SER A 65 11.97 -3.73 24.96
C SER A 65 11.97 -4.43 23.59
N SER A 66 11.89 -3.66 22.50
CA SER A 66 11.83 -4.19 21.13
C SER A 66 13.15 -4.07 20.34
N GLN A 67 13.28 -4.92 19.31
CA GLN A 67 14.46 -5.01 18.46
C GLN A 67 14.06 -5.34 17.01
N VAL A 68 14.72 -4.70 16.04
CA VAL A 68 14.71 -5.10 14.62
C VAL A 68 16.11 -5.60 14.26
N VAL A 69 16.22 -6.74 13.59
CA VAL A 69 17.48 -7.28 13.06
C VAL A 69 17.35 -7.45 11.56
N PHE A 70 18.33 -6.98 10.78
CA PHE A 70 18.36 -7.16 9.33
C PHE A 70 19.26 -8.35 8.95
N ASP A 71 18.75 -9.25 8.10
CA ASP A 71 19.57 -10.33 7.51
C ASP A 71 20.54 -9.79 6.44
N GLU A 72 21.40 -10.65 5.89
CA GLU A 72 22.40 -10.28 4.86
C GLU A 72 21.77 -9.77 3.54
N ARG A 73 20.47 -10.01 3.33
CA ARG A 73 19.66 -9.55 2.19
C ARG A 73 18.76 -8.36 2.56
N TRP A 74 18.99 -7.75 3.73
CA TRP A 74 18.19 -6.65 4.29
C TRP A 74 16.73 -6.99 4.57
N VAL A 75 16.39 -8.26 4.82
CA VAL A 75 15.08 -8.66 5.32
C VAL A 75 14.97 -8.30 6.80
N PRO A 76 13.98 -7.50 7.23
CA PRO A 76 13.79 -7.14 8.63
C PRO A 76 13.10 -8.27 9.42
N HIS A 77 13.73 -8.67 10.52
CA HIS A 77 13.16 -9.53 11.54
C HIS A 77 12.79 -8.69 12.77
N ILE A 78 11.50 -8.65 13.11
CA ILE A 78 10.96 -7.80 14.18
C ILE A 78 10.71 -8.67 15.43
N PHE A 79 11.30 -8.27 16.55
CA PHE A 79 11.11 -8.88 17.87
C PHE A 79 10.48 -7.86 18.81
N ALA A 80 9.29 -8.18 19.33
CA ALA A 80 8.52 -7.30 20.20
C ALA A 80 7.72 -8.11 21.23
N ARG A 81 7.35 -7.48 22.36
CA ARG A 81 6.61 -8.14 23.44
C ARG A 81 5.09 -8.15 23.25
N SER A 82 4.55 -7.23 22.45
CA SER A 82 3.13 -7.18 22.11
C SER A 82 2.92 -7.11 20.59
N ALA A 83 1.74 -7.54 20.14
CA ALA A 83 1.34 -7.40 18.74
C ALA A 83 1.29 -5.93 18.31
N LYS A 84 0.82 -5.04 19.19
CA LYS A 84 0.75 -3.58 18.94
C LYS A 84 2.12 -3.00 18.62
N ASP A 85 3.13 -3.35 19.42
CA ASP A 85 4.53 -2.93 19.20
C ASP A 85 5.07 -3.50 17.89
N ALA A 86 4.78 -4.77 17.58
CA ALA A 86 5.19 -5.40 16.33
C ALA A 86 4.63 -4.68 15.10
N TYR A 87 3.33 -4.31 15.11
CA TYR A 87 2.70 -3.55 14.03
C TYR A 87 3.25 -2.12 13.92
N TYR A 88 3.49 -1.44 15.04
CA TYR A 88 4.15 -0.13 15.06
C TYR A 88 5.54 -0.20 14.41
N ILE A 89 6.36 -1.16 14.81
CA ILE A 89 7.70 -1.35 14.26
C ILE A 89 7.65 -1.74 12.78
N GLN A 90 6.68 -2.56 12.37
CA GLN A 90 6.45 -2.88 10.96
C GLN A 90 6.14 -1.62 10.14
N GLY A 91 5.28 -0.74 10.66
CA GLY A 91 4.98 0.56 10.07
C GLY A 91 6.22 1.44 9.94
N TYR A 92 7.04 1.52 10.99
CA TYR A 92 8.30 2.27 11.01
C TYR A 92 9.28 1.75 9.95
N VAL A 93 9.51 0.44 9.90
CA VAL A 93 10.43 -0.20 8.93
C VAL A 93 9.90 -0.08 7.50
N HIS A 94 8.59 -0.15 7.28
CA HIS A 94 7.98 0.12 5.98
C HIS A 94 8.13 1.60 5.56
N GLY A 95 8.00 2.54 6.50
CA GLY A 95 8.38 3.94 6.29
C GLY A 95 9.84 4.04 5.87
N MET A 96 10.75 3.39 6.60
CA MET A 96 12.19 3.43 6.32
C MET A 96 12.56 2.90 4.94
N MET A 97 12.01 1.76 4.53
CA MET A 97 12.44 1.05 3.32
C MET A 97 11.58 1.32 2.08
N ARG A 98 10.34 1.80 2.25
CA ARG A 98 9.33 1.85 1.17
C ARG A 98 8.48 3.13 1.16
N LEU A 99 8.93 4.22 1.81
CA LEU A 99 8.20 5.49 1.91
C LEU A 99 7.57 5.94 0.58
N TRP A 100 8.39 5.98 -0.47
CA TRP A 100 7.94 6.41 -1.79
C TRP A 100 6.93 5.43 -2.41
N GLN A 101 7.27 4.14 -2.46
CA GLN A 101 6.40 3.09 -3.01
C GLN A 101 5.02 3.10 -2.35
N MET A 102 4.96 3.24 -1.03
CA MET A 102 3.70 3.22 -0.28
C MET A 102 2.87 4.49 -0.50
N ASP A 103 3.47 5.68 -0.45
CA ASP A 103 2.77 6.93 -0.74
C ASP A 103 2.24 6.95 -2.19
N PHE A 104 3.09 6.62 -3.17
CA PHE A 104 2.74 6.56 -4.59
C PHE A 104 1.61 5.56 -4.86
N ALA A 105 1.70 4.33 -4.33
CA ALA A 105 0.66 3.32 -4.48
C ALA A 105 -0.68 3.76 -3.85
N SER A 106 -0.64 4.44 -2.69
CA SER A 106 -1.86 4.95 -2.05
C SER A 106 -2.54 6.05 -2.88
N ARG A 107 -1.77 6.97 -3.48
CA ARG A 107 -2.30 7.99 -4.41
C ARG A 107 -2.85 7.39 -5.70
N ALA A 108 -2.19 6.37 -6.24
CA ALA A 108 -2.67 5.63 -7.40
C ALA A 108 -4.01 4.91 -7.10
N ALA A 109 -4.15 4.30 -5.93
CA ALA A 109 -5.39 3.68 -5.47
C ALA A 109 -6.53 4.70 -5.24
N GLU A 110 -6.21 5.88 -4.71
CA GLU A 110 -7.18 6.98 -4.52
C GLU A 110 -7.59 7.65 -5.86
N GLY A 111 -6.83 7.43 -6.93
CA GLY A 111 -7.01 8.13 -8.21
C GLY A 111 -6.57 9.59 -8.11
N ARG A 112 -5.33 9.83 -7.66
CA ARG A 112 -4.67 11.14 -7.53
C ARG A 112 -3.28 11.18 -8.15
N ILE A 113 -2.92 10.21 -9.00
CA ILE A 113 -1.55 10.11 -9.51
C ILE A 113 -1.23 11.18 -10.57
N SER A 114 -2.25 11.74 -11.23
CA SER A 114 -2.10 12.91 -12.11
C SER A 114 -1.62 14.18 -11.39
N GLU A 115 -1.73 14.25 -10.05
CA GLU A 115 -1.08 15.30 -9.24
C GLU A 115 0.46 15.24 -9.32
N LEU A 116 1.03 14.06 -9.60
CA LEU A 116 2.48 13.81 -9.62
C LEU A 116 3.04 13.69 -11.04
N ILE A 117 2.40 12.87 -11.89
CA ILE A 117 2.87 12.56 -13.26
C ILE A 117 2.08 13.32 -14.35
N GLY A 118 1.20 14.23 -13.95
CA GLY A 118 0.52 15.17 -14.85
C GLY A 118 -0.65 14.59 -15.65
N PRO A 119 -1.11 15.31 -16.68
CA PRO A 119 -2.38 15.01 -17.38
C PRO A 119 -2.48 13.61 -17.99
N LYS A 120 -1.35 12.97 -18.33
CA LYS A 120 -1.32 11.60 -18.90
C LYS A 120 -1.97 10.55 -18.01
N ALA A 121 -2.02 10.77 -16.70
CA ALA A 121 -2.67 9.84 -15.76
C ALA A 121 -4.11 10.22 -15.39
N LEU A 122 -4.68 11.25 -16.00
CA LEU A 122 -6.02 11.73 -15.67
C LEU A 122 -7.10 10.67 -15.91
N ASP A 123 -6.99 9.87 -16.98
CA ASP A 123 -7.96 8.81 -17.27
C ASP A 123 -7.77 7.57 -16.38
N PHE A 124 -6.54 7.30 -15.93
CA PHE A 124 -6.28 6.34 -14.86
C PHE A 124 -6.97 6.76 -13.56
N ASP A 125 -6.79 8.01 -13.14
CA ASP A 125 -7.42 8.56 -11.94
C ASP A 125 -8.96 8.55 -12.01
N LYS A 126 -9.54 8.93 -13.15
CA LYS A 126 -10.99 8.81 -13.42
C LYS A 126 -11.46 7.36 -13.28
N ASN A 127 -10.71 6.38 -13.79
CA ASN A 127 -11.07 4.97 -13.69
C ASN A 127 -11.08 4.48 -12.23
N LYS A 128 -10.04 4.80 -11.45
CA LYS A 128 -9.97 4.44 -10.01
C LYS A 128 -11.09 5.05 -9.19
N ARG A 129 -11.44 6.32 -9.47
CA ARG A 129 -12.59 7.01 -8.86
C ARG A 129 -13.92 6.39 -9.31
N ARG A 130 -14.08 6.03 -10.58
CA ARG A 130 -15.30 5.35 -11.11
C ARG A 130 -15.51 3.97 -10.49
N LYS A 131 -14.45 3.19 -10.28
CA LYS A 131 -14.48 1.92 -9.53
C LYS A 131 -14.77 2.11 -8.02
N GLY A 132 -14.77 3.35 -7.51
CA GLY A 132 -15.12 3.64 -6.12
C GLY A 132 -14.10 3.17 -5.09
N LEU A 133 -12.81 3.01 -5.44
CA LEU A 133 -11.78 2.50 -4.53
C LEU A 133 -11.69 3.32 -3.23
N LYS A 134 -11.72 4.64 -3.35
CA LYS A 134 -11.77 5.59 -2.23
C LYS A 134 -12.92 5.30 -1.26
N GLU A 135 -14.15 5.24 -1.78
CA GLU A 135 -15.34 5.04 -0.96
C GLU A 135 -15.38 3.62 -0.34
N SER A 136 -14.90 2.62 -1.09
CA SER A 136 -14.71 1.25 -0.58
C SER A 136 -13.67 1.22 0.55
N ALA A 137 -12.59 2.00 0.44
CA ALA A 137 -11.56 2.09 1.46
C ALA A 137 -12.08 2.78 2.73
N LEU A 138 -12.80 3.90 2.62
CA LEU A 138 -13.45 4.60 3.74
C LEU A 138 -14.45 3.69 4.48
N LYS A 139 -15.35 3.01 3.74
CA LYS A 139 -16.29 2.04 4.33
C LYS A 139 -15.59 0.86 5.01
N SER A 140 -14.41 0.46 4.54
CA SER A 140 -13.64 -0.62 5.19
C SER A 140 -13.02 -0.14 6.50
N VAL A 141 -12.54 1.11 6.58
CA VAL A 141 -12.08 1.70 7.84
C VAL A 141 -13.22 1.81 8.85
N GLU A 142 -14.43 2.20 8.40
CA GLU A 142 -15.63 2.21 9.25
C GLU A 142 -15.91 0.81 9.84
N ALA A 143 -15.93 -0.22 8.99
CA ALA A 143 -16.11 -1.60 9.42
C ALA A 143 -14.99 -2.11 10.34
N TRP A 144 -13.74 -1.67 10.14
CA TRP A 144 -12.62 -2.04 11.03
C TRP A 144 -12.80 -1.47 12.44
N ARG A 145 -13.39 -0.28 12.59
CA ARG A 145 -13.67 0.32 13.91
C ARG A 145 -14.66 -0.50 14.75
N CYS A 146 -15.49 -1.34 14.13
CA CYS A 146 -16.36 -2.28 14.82
C CYS A 146 -15.58 -3.40 15.55
N CYS A 147 -14.29 -3.56 15.29
CA CYS A 147 -13.39 -4.46 16.03
C CYS A 147 -12.22 -3.63 16.63
N PRO A 148 -12.39 -3.03 17.83
CA PRO A 148 -11.41 -2.08 18.40
C PRO A 148 -10.01 -2.66 18.54
N GLU A 149 -9.88 -3.94 18.90
CA GLU A 149 -8.60 -4.64 19.06
C GLU A 149 -7.84 -4.77 17.73
N ALA A 150 -8.54 -5.10 16.63
CA ALA A 150 -7.94 -5.10 15.29
C ALA A 150 -7.60 -3.68 14.84
N PHE A 151 -8.49 -2.72 15.12
CA PHE A 151 -8.29 -1.33 14.73
C PHE A 151 -7.07 -0.69 15.42
N GLU A 152 -6.81 -1.03 16.68
CA GLU A 152 -5.61 -0.58 17.40
C GLU A 152 -4.32 -1.02 16.70
N MET A 153 -4.27 -2.24 16.14
CA MET A 153 -3.12 -2.73 15.37
C MET A 153 -2.90 -1.93 14.07
N VAL A 154 -3.97 -1.61 13.34
CA VAL A 154 -3.91 -0.79 12.11
C VAL A 154 -3.53 0.66 12.42
N GLN A 155 -3.98 1.19 13.56
CA GLN A 155 -3.59 2.50 14.05
C GLN A 155 -2.10 2.51 14.44
N ALA A 156 -1.64 1.54 15.24
CA ALA A 156 -0.24 1.41 15.64
C ALA A 156 0.71 1.33 14.44
N TYR A 157 0.37 0.56 13.40
CA TYR A 157 1.09 0.55 12.12
C TYR A 157 1.20 1.95 11.49
N SER A 158 0.09 2.69 11.48
CA SER A 158 0.04 4.05 10.92
C SER A 158 0.90 5.02 11.73
N ASP A 159 0.87 4.90 13.06
CA ASP A 159 1.63 5.73 13.99
C ASP A 159 3.14 5.46 13.86
N GLY A 160 3.55 4.20 13.68
CA GLY A 160 4.95 3.84 13.45
C GLY A 160 5.50 4.33 12.12
N PHE A 161 4.71 4.25 11.05
CA PHE A 161 5.08 4.84 9.75
C PHE A 161 5.22 6.37 9.87
N ASN A 162 4.30 7.02 10.57
CA ASN A 162 4.35 8.46 10.83
C ASN A 162 5.54 8.84 11.73
N ALA A 163 5.92 8.00 12.69
CA ALA A 163 7.09 8.23 13.54
C ALA A 163 8.38 8.27 12.72
N TYR A 164 8.57 7.34 11.77
CA TYR A 164 9.70 7.44 10.82
C TYR A 164 9.61 8.71 9.96
N LEU A 165 8.45 8.97 9.35
CA LEU A 165 8.23 10.14 8.50
C LEU A 165 8.57 11.47 9.22
N ASN A 166 8.24 11.58 10.50
CA ASN A 166 8.53 12.75 11.33
C ASN A 166 10.03 12.95 11.64
N THR A 167 10.88 11.95 11.43
CA THR A 167 12.34 12.12 11.57
C THR A 167 13.01 12.74 10.35
N LEU A 168 12.33 12.76 9.18
CA LEU A 168 12.94 13.17 7.91
C LEU A 168 12.90 14.68 7.71
N SER A 169 14.04 15.28 7.39
CA SER A 169 14.10 16.62 6.79
C SER A 169 13.92 16.55 5.27
N GLU A 170 13.78 17.70 4.61
CA GLU A 170 13.74 17.80 3.13
C GLU A 170 15.04 17.26 2.48
N ALA A 171 16.16 17.23 3.20
CA ALA A 171 17.41 16.65 2.73
C ALA A 171 17.39 15.10 2.76
N ASP A 172 16.64 14.50 3.67
CA ASP A 172 16.62 13.04 3.93
C ASP A 172 15.52 12.31 3.15
N LEU A 173 14.60 13.06 2.53
CA LEU A 173 13.58 12.50 1.64
C LEU A 173 14.21 11.68 0.50
N PRO A 174 13.65 10.50 0.14
CA PRO A 174 14.06 9.73 -1.02
C PRO A 174 14.09 10.54 -2.33
N ILE A 175 14.94 10.12 -3.27
CA ILE A 175 15.25 10.85 -4.50
C ILE A 175 14.02 11.07 -5.38
N GLU A 176 13.05 10.17 -5.35
CA GLU A 176 11.82 10.18 -6.13
C GLU A 176 10.91 11.37 -5.75
N PHE A 177 10.86 11.73 -4.46
CA PHE A 177 10.15 12.92 -3.99
C PHE A 177 10.82 14.21 -4.49
N LYS A 178 12.16 14.22 -4.57
CA LYS A 178 12.94 15.36 -5.10
C LYS A 178 12.81 15.48 -6.61
N LEU A 179 12.74 14.34 -7.33
CA LEU A 179 12.55 14.25 -8.78
C LEU A 179 11.14 14.71 -9.21
N MET A 180 10.11 14.31 -8.47
CA MET A 180 8.72 14.73 -8.73
C MET A 180 8.30 16.01 -7.97
N ASN A 181 9.21 16.63 -7.22
CA ASN A 181 9.01 17.89 -6.48
C ASN A 181 7.74 17.91 -5.59
N TYR A 182 7.56 16.85 -4.80
CA TYR A 182 6.43 16.73 -3.87
C TYR A 182 6.89 16.14 -2.53
N LYS A 183 5.99 16.13 -1.54
CA LYS A 183 6.27 15.58 -0.21
C LYS A 183 5.31 14.43 0.11
N PRO A 184 5.76 13.41 0.86
CA PRO A 184 4.88 12.36 1.36
C PRO A 184 3.77 12.95 2.24
N GLU A 185 2.58 12.34 2.19
CA GLU A 185 1.51 12.61 3.17
C GLU A 185 1.60 11.62 4.34
N HIS A 186 1.11 12.03 5.51
CA HIS A 186 0.97 11.14 6.67
C HIS A 186 0.20 9.86 6.36
N TRP A 187 0.64 8.76 6.95
CA TRP A 187 -0.07 7.49 6.85
C TRP A 187 -1.26 7.44 7.81
N SER A 188 -2.29 6.70 7.42
CA SER A 188 -3.51 6.52 8.21
C SER A 188 -4.13 5.15 7.90
N PRO A 189 -5.04 4.65 8.74
CA PRO A 189 -5.80 3.43 8.45
C PRO A 189 -6.50 3.47 7.07
N TYR A 190 -6.92 4.65 6.61
CA TYR A 190 -7.46 4.86 5.27
C TYR A 190 -6.44 4.55 4.15
N ARG A 191 -5.18 4.96 4.29
CA ARG A 191 -4.12 4.62 3.32
C ARG A 191 -3.76 3.13 3.35
N SER A 192 -3.77 2.48 4.53
CA SER A 192 -3.68 1.01 4.61
C SER A 192 -4.82 0.33 3.86
N SER A 193 -6.05 0.84 4.01
CA SER A 193 -7.23 0.34 3.29
C SER A 193 -7.13 0.55 1.78
N LEU A 194 -6.71 1.73 1.31
CA LEU A 194 -6.46 2.00 -0.11
C LEU A 194 -5.47 1.01 -0.73
N PHE A 195 -4.36 0.72 -0.03
CA PHE A 195 -3.37 -0.24 -0.49
C PHE A 195 -3.98 -1.65 -0.62
N HIS A 196 -4.81 -2.07 0.35
CA HIS A 196 -5.55 -3.33 0.28
C HIS A 196 -6.57 -3.37 -0.87
N LYS A 197 -7.29 -2.27 -1.15
CA LYS A 197 -8.19 -2.17 -2.31
C LYS A 197 -7.44 -2.24 -3.64
N SER A 198 -6.26 -1.63 -3.73
CA SER A 198 -5.40 -1.74 -4.90
C SER A 198 -4.97 -3.19 -5.16
N MET A 199 -4.56 -3.92 -4.12
CA MET A 199 -4.23 -5.34 -4.22
C MET A 199 -5.43 -6.19 -4.67
N SER A 200 -6.61 -5.94 -4.07
CA SER A 200 -7.85 -6.62 -4.47
C SER A 200 -8.24 -6.35 -5.92
N GLU A 201 -8.02 -5.14 -6.44
CA GLU A 201 -8.27 -4.80 -7.84
C GLU A 201 -7.28 -5.50 -8.79
N VAL A 202 -5.99 -5.57 -8.44
CA VAL A 202 -4.96 -6.21 -9.28
C VAL A 202 -5.15 -7.73 -9.36
N LEU A 203 -5.57 -8.36 -8.27
CA LEU A 203 -5.76 -9.82 -8.20
C LEU A 203 -7.14 -10.29 -8.69
N CYS A 204 -8.21 -9.52 -8.43
CA CYS A 204 -9.59 -9.96 -8.65
C CYS A 204 -10.44 -8.98 -9.49
N GLY A 205 -9.88 -7.86 -9.95
CA GLY A 205 -10.59 -6.80 -10.67
C GLY A 205 -10.41 -6.82 -12.18
N ARG A 206 -10.25 -8.01 -12.77
CA ARG A 206 -10.23 -8.26 -14.21
C ARG A 206 -11.50 -8.97 -14.63
N ASP A 207 -12.21 -8.38 -15.59
CA ASP A 207 -13.36 -8.93 -16.29
C ASP A 207 -13.11 -8.87 -17.81
N MET A 208 -13.77 -9.74 -18.57
CA MET A 208 -13.79 -9.69 -20.05
C MET A 208 -15.19 -9.95 -20.60
N ASP A 209 -16.23 -9.84 -19.77
CA ASP A 209 -17.59 -10.25 -20.10
C ASP A 209 -18.15 -9.45 -21.28
N ILE A 210 -17.80 -8.17 -21.38
CA ILE A 210 -18.23 -7.27 -22.47
C ILE A 210 -17.48 -7.63 -23.76
N GLU A 211 -16.17 -7.81 -23.69
CA GLU A 211 -15.30 -8.18 -24.80
C GLU A 211 -15.69 -9.55 -25.38
N LEU A 212 -15.91 -10.55 -24.52
CA LEU A 212 -16.35 -11.89 -24.91
C LEU A 212 -17.79 -11.89 -25.43
N THR A 213 -18.70 -11.09 -24.87
CA THR A 213 -20.05 -10.92 -25.43
C THR A 213 -20.01 -10.30 -26.84
N ASN A 214 -19.17 -9.29 -27.05
CA ASN A 214 -18.99 -8.67 -28.36
C ASN A 214 -18.35 -9.62 -29.37
N ALA A 215 -17.32 -10.38 -28.95
CA ALA A 215 -16.69 -11.41 -29.78
C ALA A 215 -17.69 -12.53 -30.13
N ARG A 216 -18.51 -12.98 -29.18
CA ARG A 216 -19.58 -13.96 -29.42
C ARG A 216 -20.61 -13.47 -30.42
N ASN A 217 -21.01 -12.21 -30.33
CA ASN A 217 -21.92 -11.58 -31.30
C ASN A 217 -21.29 -11.45 -32.71
N TYR A 218 -19.97 -11.36 -32.82
CA TYR A 218 -19.25 -11.26 -34.09
C TYR A 218 -18.99 -12.63 -34.74
N PHE A 219 -18.48 -13.61 -33.97
CA PHE A 219 -18.13 -14.95 -34.46
C PHE A 219 -19.31 -15.92 -34.50
N GLY A 220 -20.40 -15.66 -33.78
CA GLY A 220 -21.60 -16.48 -33.80
C GLY A 220 -21.32 -17.93 -33.37
N ALA A 221 -21.56 -18.89 -34.28
CA ALA A 221 -21.34 -20.31 -34.02
C ALA A 221 -19.86 -20.68 -33.80
N ASP A 222 -18.93 -19.96 -34.46
CA ASP A 222 -17.49 -20.26 -34.40
C ASP A 222 -16.85 -19.78 -33.09
N PHE A 223 -17.56 -18.97 -32.28
CA PHE A 223 -17.05 -18.44 -31.02
C PHE A 223 -16.60 -19.55 -30.06
N ASN A 224 -17.43 -20.58 -29.89
CA ASN A 224 -17.16 -21.68 -28.97
C ASN A 224 -15.95 -22.54 -29.38
N PHE A 225 -15.59 -22.54 -30.67
CA PHE A 225 -14.40 -23.24 -31.18
C PHE A 225 -13.10 -22.45 -30.89
N LEU A 226 -13.18 -21.12 -30.86
CA LEU A 226 -12.05 -20.23 -30.59
C LEU A 226 -11.85 -19.93 -29.09
N PHE A 227 -12.94 -19.95 -28.32
CA PHE A 227 -13.01 -19.57 -26.90
C PHE A 227 -13.83 -20.60 -26.10
N GLU A 228 -13.35 -21.84 -26.05
CA GLU A 228 -13.98 -22.90 -25.24
C GLU A 228 -13.93 -22.53 -23.74
N GLU A 229 -15.09 -22.46 -23.06
CA GLU A 229 -15.19 -22.01 -21.66
C GLU A 229 -14.51 -22.96 -20.65
N MET A 230 -14.39 -24.24 -21.00
CA MET A 230 -13.64 -25.25 -20.25
C MET A 230 -12.91 -26.18 -21.22
N ASP A 231 -11.60 -26.08 -21.28
CA ASP A 231 -10.77 -27.07 -21.98
C ASP A 231 -11.00 -28.45 -21.36
N SER A 232 -11.35 -29.43 -22.21
CA SER A 232 -11.52 -30.84 -21.86
C SER A 232 -10.31 -31.47 -21.15
N LEU A 233 -9.11 -30.90 -21.31
CA LEU A 233 -7.87 -31.30 -20.66
C LEU A 233 -7.67 -30.70 -19.25
N THR A 234 -8.56 -29.80 -18.82
CA THR A 234 -8.45 -29.12 -17.51
C THR A 234 -9.40 -29.71 -16.47
N ASP A 235 -8.80 -30.33 -15.43
CA ASP A 235 -9.54 -30.75 -14.25
C ASP A 235 -9.75 -29.58 -13.27
N PRO A 236 -10.97 -29.39 -12.73
CA PRO A 236 -11.22 -28.37 -11.72
C PRO A 236 -10.53 -28.70 -10.40
N VAL A 237 -10.05 -27.66 -9.70
CA VAL A 237 -9.38 -27.76 -8.37
C VAL A 237 -10.21 -28.56 -7.35
N ILE A 238 -11.54 -28.51 -7.47
CA ILE A 238 -12.45 -29.40 -6.76
C ILE A 238 -12.95 -30.45 -7.77
N PRO A 239 -12.56 -31.73 -7.66
CA PRO A 239 -12.91 -32.75 -8.63
C PRO A 239 -14.42 -32.92 -8.81
N LYS A 240 -14.83 -33.21 -10.06
CA LYS A 240 -16.21 -33.58 -10.40
C LYS A 240 -16.61 -34.82 -9.57
N GLY A 241 -17.75 -34.74 -8.87
CA GLY A 241 -18.21 -35.80 -7.96
C GLY A 241 -17.80 -35.65 -6.49
N THR A 242 -17.11 -34.57 -6.10
CA THR A 242 -16.84 -34.27 -4.68
C THR A 242 -18.15 -34.17 -3.88
N SER A 243 -18.30 -35.00 -2.85
CA SER A 243 -19.50 -35.02 -2.00
C SER A 243 -19.51 -33.85 -1.01
N TRP A 244 -20.46 -32.94 -1.15
CA TRP A 244 -20.60 -31.77 -0.28
C TRP A 244 -21.52 -32.05 0.92
N ASP A 245 -20.96 -32.54 2.03
CA ASP A 245 -21.67 -32.47 3.33
C ASP A 245 -21.59 -31.03 3.87
N TYR A 246 -22.45 -30.17 3.32
CA TYR A 246 -22.59 -28.78 3.75
C TYR A 246 -22.93 -28.67 5.24
N ILE A 247 -23.72 -29.60 5.79
CA ILE A 247 -24.17 -29.55 7.19
C ILE A 247 -23.02 -29.87 8.15
N GLN A 248 -22.23 -30.90 7.87
CA GLN A 248 -21.03 -31.22 8.65
C GLN A 248 -19.96 -30.14 8.49
N SER A 249 -19.82 -29.57 7.29
CA SER A 249 -18.91 -28.45 7.02
C SER A 249 -19.27 -27.20 7.82
N ILE A 250 -20.55 -26.79 7.81
CA ILE A 250 -21.06 -25.67 8.62
C ILE A 250 -20.84 -25.95 10.10
N LYS A 251 -21.19 -27.14 10.61
CA LYS A 251 -20.94 -27.51 12.02
C LYS A 251 -19.45 -27.44 12.40
N LYS A 252 -18.54 -27.82 11.49
CA LYS A 252 -17.09 -27.76 11.69
C LYS A 252 -16.56 -26.33 11.67
N ILE A 253 -17.12 -25.45 10.83
CA ILE A 253 -16.83 -24.01 10.81
C ILE A 253 -17.33 -23.36 12.10
N GLN A 254 -18.59 -23.58 12.47
CA GLN A 254 -19.18 -23.10 13.74
C GLN A 254 -18.35 -23.55 14.94
N ALA A 255 -17.90 -24.81 14.98
CA ALA A 255 -17.03 -25.31 16.06
C ALA A 255 -15.65 -24.62 16.09
N ARG A 256 -15.02 -24.35 14.94
CA ARG A 256 -13.75 -23.60 14.88
C ARG A 256 -13.93 -22.15 15.32
N VAL A 257 -14.99 -21.47 14.86
CA VAL A 257 -15.32 -20.09 15.27
C VAL A 257 -15.61 -20.04 16.78
N LEU A 258 -16.38 -20.98 17.33
CA LEU A 258 -16.64 -21.08 18.78
C LEU A 258 -15.36 -21.34 19.59
N ALA A 259 -14.46 -22.20 19.11
CA ALA A 259 -13.19 -22.46 19.77
C ALA A 259 -12.30 -21.20 19.79
N TYR A 260 -12.24 -20.50 18.66
CA TYR A 260 -11.48 -19.26 18.49
C TYR A 260 -12.02 -18.13 19.39
N LEU A 261 -13.35 -17.92 19.39
CA LEU A 261 -14.03 -16.97 20.27
C LEU A 261 -13.84 -17.30 21.77
N LYS A 262 -13.71 -18.57 22.14
CA LYS A 262 -13.40 -18.97 23.52
C LYS A 262 -11.98 -18.63 23.95
N ILE A 263 -11.00 -18.71 23.05
CA ILE A 263 -9.61 -18.29 23.30
C ILE A 263 -9.56 -16.75 23.40
N LEU A 264 -10.33 -16.04 22.55
CA LEU A 264 -10.47 -14.58 22.56
C LEU A 264 -11.05 -14.03 23.86
N THR A 265 -12.22 -14.52 24.27
CA THR A 265 -13.11 -13.80 25.20
C THR A 265 -13.24 -14.43 26.58
N GLY A 266 -12.55 -15.54 26.86
CA GLY A 266 -12.59 -16.20 28.18
C GLY A 266 -13.98 -16.69 28.58
N ASN A 267 -14.47 -17.74 27.90
CA ASN A 267 -15.76 -18.41 28.15
C ASN A 267 -17.04 -17.59 27.90
N LEU A 268 -17.36 -17.33 26.63
CA LEU A 268 -18.76 -17.12 26.22
C LEU A 268 -19.55 -18.44 26.24
N LYS A 269 -20.81 -18.38 26.70
CA LYS A 269 -21.78 -19.48 26.62
C LYS A 269 -22.42 -19.55 25.24
N LYS A 270 -22.86 -20.75 24.85
CA LYS A 270 -23.36 -21.06 23.49
C LYS A 270 -24.69 -20.36 23.14
N GLU A 271 -25.41 -19.87 24.15
CA GLU A 271 -26.77 -19.30 24.06
C GLU A 271 -26.81 -17.83 23.59
N THR A 272 -25.70 -17.10 23.62
CA THR A 272 -25.64 -15.66 23.25
C THR A 272 -25.20 -15.41 21.81
N LEU A 273 -25.10 -16.45 20.97
CA LEU A 273 -24.64 -16.35 19.58
C LEU A 273 -25.80 -16.68 18.63
N ASP A 274 -26.44 -15.64 18.10
CA ASP A 274 -27.41 -15.77 17.02
C ASP A 274 -26.65 -16.06 15.71
N TRP A 275 -26.81 -17.28 15.20
CA TRP A 275 -26.08 -17.72 14.02
C TRP A 275 -26.53 -17.03 12.75
N GLU A 276 -27.80 -16.64 12.58
CA GLU A 276 -28.25 -15.97 11.35
C GLU A 276 -27.56 -14.60 11.19
N VAL A 277 -27.34 -13.90 12.30
CA VAL A 277 -26.57 -12.64 12.33
C VAL A 277 -25.09 -12.88 11.98
N ILE A 278 -24.50 -13.98 12.45
CA ILE A 278 -23.06 -14.29 12.28
C ILE A 278 -22.70 -14.76 10.86
N ILE A 279 -23.58 -15.49 10.16
CA ILE A 279 -23.38 -15.84 8.74
C ILE A 279 -23.92 -14.77 7.77
N GLY A 280 -24.87 -13.94 8.21
CA GLY A 280 -25.40 -12.82 7.42
C GLY A 280 -24.49 -11.58 7.36
N GLN A 281 -23.57 -11.42 8.33
CA GLN A 281 -22.59 -10.32 8.34
C GLN A 281 -21.19 -10.84 8.66
N TRP A 282 -20.25 -10.61 7.74
CA TRP A 282 -18.84 -11.04 7.89
C TRP A 282 -18.16 -10.32 9.07
N VAL A 283 -17.78 -11.07 10.10
CA VAL A 283 -17.09 -10.60 11.32
C VAL A 283 -15.69 -11.26 11.43
N PRO A 284 -14.64 -10.56 11.91
CA PRO A 284 -13.26 -10.83 11.48
C PRO A 284 -12.45 -11.81 12.36
N LEU A 285 -11.32 -12.26 11.82
CA LEU A 285 -10.35 -13.19 12.42
C LEU A 285 -9.28 -12.45 13.25
N ASN A 286 -9.36 -12.51 14.59
CA ASN A 286 -8.27 -12.12 15.51
C ASN A 286 -7.88 -13.26 16.48
N GLN A 287 -6.57 -13.42 16.76
CA GLN A 287 -5.91 -14.52 17.52
C GLN A 287 -5.29 -15.68 16.71
N VAL A 288 -4.40 -15.31 15.79
CA VAL A 288 -3.15 -16.01 15.42
C VAL A 288 -2.08 -16.12 16.54
N PRO A 289 -2.00 -17.13 17.44
CA PRO A 289 -0.84 -17.29 18.33
C PRO A 289 0.47 -17.53 17.54
N GLU A 290 1.60 -17.10 18.13
CA GLU A 290 2.99 -17.14 17.63
C GLU A 290 3.18 -17.40 16.13
N ILE A 291 3.31 -16.30 15.36
CA ILE A 291 3.70 -16.33 13.95
C ILE A 291 5.13 -15.80 13.80
N GLN A 292 6.06 -16.66 13.41
CA GLN A 292 7.30 -16.21 12.78
C GLN A 292 6.98 -15.66 11.39
N PHE A 293 6.97 -14.33 11.25
CA PHE A 293 6.86 -13.70 9.93
C PHE A 293 8.23 -13.66 9.24
N SER A 294 8.45 -14.57 8.29
CA SER A 294 9.45 -14.38 7.24
C SER A 294 8.80 -13.61 6.09
N ALA A 295 8.98 -12.30 6.07
CA ALA A 295 8.54 -11.46 4.96
C ALA A 295 9.50 -11.63 3.77
N MET A 296 9.31 -12.69 2.96
CA MET A 296 9.99 -12.82 1.69
C MET A 296 9.49 -11.71 0.74
N ILE A 297 10.25 -10.63 0.67
CA ILE A 297 10.03 -9.54 -0.27
C ILE A 297 10.67 -9.95 -1.60
N PRO A 298 9.92 -10.13 -2.69
CA PRO A 298 10.51 -10.25 -4.01
C PRO A 298 11.15 -8.91 -4.39
N ILE A 299 12.47 -8.91 -4.53
CA ILE A 299 13.22 -7.82 -5.16
C ILE A 299 12.97 -7.95 -6.67
N TYR A 300 12.15 -7.08 -7.23
CA TYR A 300 12.15 -6.85 -8.67
C TYR A 300 13.33 -5.92 -8.98
N HIS A 301 14.33 -6.50 -9.64
CA HIS A 301 15.45 -5.77 -10.26
C HIS A 301 15.01 -5.06 -11.55
#